data_AF-A0A2N6BPG7-F1
#
_entry.id   AF-A0A2N6BPG7-F1
#
_cell.length_a   1.000
_cell.length_b   1.000
_cell.length_c   1.000
_cell.angle_alpha   90.00
_cell.angle_beta   90.00
_cell.angle_gamma   90.00
#
_symmetry.space_group_name_H-M   'P 1'
#
loop_
_entity.id
_entity.type
_entity.pdbx_description
1 polymer ?
#
loop_
_entity_poly.entity_id
_entity_poly.type
_entity_poly.pdbx_seq_one_letter_code
_entity_poly.pdbx_strand_id
1 'polypeptide(L)'
;MKKQIVIDFDRCDDYRMIPMTGAWATHTPTGDIVAEIFVERRLPPREVTLEVDGAQAREVDQQAGRLVREVQAGLVMRPEVALAFGQWLIAKAQQAGVKPPVPSEETN
;
A
#
# COMPACT_ATOMS: atom_id res chain seq x y z
N MET A 1 24.38 30.87 15.63
CA MET A 1 25.13 29.76 16.24
C MET A 1 24.36 28.46 15.95
N LYS A 2 24.96 27.48 15.26
CA LYS A 2 24.26 26.23 14.90
C LYS A 2 24.35 25.25 16.08
N LYS A 3 23.22 24.63 16.46
CA LYS A 3 23.18 23.55 17.46
C LYS A 3 22.85 22.24 16.72
N GLN A 4 23.52 21.17 17.10
CA GLN A 4 23.23 19.82 16.62
C GLN A 4 22.52 19.06 17.73
N ILE A 5 21.51 18.27 17.37
CA ILE A 5 20.77 17.39 18.27
C ILE A 5 20.85 15.99 17.66
N VAL A 6 21.17 15.00 18.49
CA VAL A 6 21.15 13.58 18.13
C VAL A 6 19.82 13.00 18.58
N ILE A 7 19.17 12.23 17.71
CA ILE A 7 17.89 11.58 17.96
C ILE A 7 18.05 10.10 17.60
N ASP A 8 17.81 9.23 18.58
CA ASP A 8 17.76 7.79 18.37
C ASP A 8 16.34 7.37 17.98
N PHE A 9 16.23 6.45 17.03
CA PHE A 9 14.96 5.85 16.62
C PHE A 9 14.80 4.51 17.32
N ASP A 10 13.82 4.40 18.22
CA ASP A 10 13.44 3.15 18.87
C ASP A 10 12.12 2.62 18.33
N ARG A 11 11.91 1.31 18.43
CA ARG A 11 10.66 0.66 18.02
C ARG A 11 9.77 0.47 19.25
N CYS A 12 8.50 0.81 19.12
CA CYS A 12 7.52 0.45 20.15
C CYS A 12 7.23 -1.07 20.12
N ASP A 13 6.63 -1.58 21.19
CA ASP A 13 6.29 -3.00 21.34
C ASP A 13 5.39 -3.53 20.21
N ASP A 14 4.52 -2.67 19.69
CA ASP A 14 3.59 -3.00 18.61
C ASP A 14 4.15 -2.76 17.20
N TYR A 15 5.45 -2.45 17.07
CA TYR A 15 6.06 -2.21 15.77
C TYR A 15 5.98 -3.45 14.88
N ARG A 16 5.45 -3.25 13.66
CA ARG A 16 5.39 -4.30 12.63
C ARG A 16 5.86 -3.73 11.30
N MET A 17 6.61 -4.53 10.57
CA MET A 17 6.82 -4.30 9.14
C MET A 17 5.72 -5.03 8.38
N ILE A 18 4.94 -4.28 7.61
CA ILE A 18 3.86 -4.82 6.78
C ILE A 18 4.18 -4.62 5.29
N PRO A 19 3.82 -5.57 4.43
CA PRO A 19 3.88 -5.36 2.99
C PRO A 19 2.90 -4.27 2.56
N MET A 20 3.29 -3.48 1.56
CA MET A 20 2.46 -2.43 0.98
C MET A 20 2.66 -2.42 -0.53
N THR A 21 1.59 -2.64 -1.28
CA THR A 21 1.61 -2.52 -2.76
C THR A 21 0.97 -1.22 -3.23
N GLY A 22 0.26 -0.51 -2.35
CA GLY A 22 -0.33 0.78 -2.66
C GLY A 22 -0.93 1.45 -1.43
N ALA A 23 -1.44 2.64 -1.65
CA ALA A 23 -2.15 3.43 -0.66
C ALA A 23 -3.33 4.15 -1.32
N TRP A 24 -4.35 4.46 -0.53
CA TRP A 24 -5.42 5.39 -0.89
C TRP A 24 -5.50 6.45 0.19
N ALA A 25 -5.69 7.70 -0.18
CA ALA A 25 -5.71 8.80 0.78
C ALA A 25 -6.79 9.83 0.43
N THR A 26 -7.31 10.51 1.46
CA THR A 26 -8.27 11.60 1.35
C THR A 26 -8.08 12.63 2.46
N HIS A 27 -8.75 13.78 2.32
CA HIS A 27 -8.85 14.77 3.38
C HIS A 27 -10.02 14.41 4.32
N THR A 28 -9.82 14.60 5.62
CA THR A 28 -10.90 14.62 6.60
C THR A 28 -11.67 15.94 6.50
N PRO A 29 -12.89 16.03 7.07
CA PRO A 29 -13.59 17.30 7.21
C PRO A 29 -12.81 18.36 8.02
N THR A 30 -11.87 17.95 8.88
CA THR A 30 -11.00 18.85 9.67
C THR A 30 -9.75 19.29 8.92
N GLY A 31 -9.50 18.77 7.70
CA GLY A 31 -8.37 19.13 6.87
C GLY A 31 -7.12 18.27 7.09
N ASP A 32 -7.18 17.24 7.94
CA ASP A 32 -6.12 16.23 8.05
C ASP A 32 -6.14 15.30 6.83
N ILE A 33 -5.03 14.61 6.58
CA ILE A 33 -4.93 13.54 5.60
C ILE A 33 -5.09 12.20 6.30
N VAL A 34 -6.04 11.39 5.84
CA VAL A 34 -6.15 9.97 6.19
C VAL A 34 -5.66 9.16 5.00
N ALA A 35 -4.72 8.25 5.25
CA ALA A 35 -4.22 7.33 4.25
C ALA A 35 -4.35 5.88 4.73
N GLU A 36 -4.88 5.01 3.89
CA GLU A 36 -4.91 3.57 4.09
C GLU A 36 -3.86 2.92 3.21
N ILE A 37 -2.96 2.15 3.81
CA ILE A 37 -1.98 1.35 3.09
C ILE A 37 -2.49 -0.08 2.95
N PHE A 38 -2.34 -0.67 1.77
CA PHE A 38 -2.93 -1.95 1.42
C PHE A 38 -2.00 -2.84 0.62
N VAL A 39 -2.35 -4.13 0.59
CA VAL A 39 -1.84 -5.10 -0.36
C VAL A 39 -2.93 -5.46 -1.36
N GLU A 40 -2.59 -5.41 -2.65
CA GLU A 40 -3.41 -5.93 -3.73
C GLU A 40 -3.19 -7.44 -3.84
N ARG A 41 -4.27 -8.21 -3.66
CA ARG A 41 -4.22 -9.67 -3.83
C ARG A 41 -5.50 -10.19 -4.45
N ARG A 42 -5.40 -11.32 -5.14
CA ARG A 42 -6.56 -12.06 -5.62
C ARG A 42 -7.04 -13.00 -4.52
N LEU A 43 -8.30 -12.83 -4.09
CA LEU A 43 -8.96 -13.80 -3.24
C LEU A 43 -9.13 -15.11 -4.01
N PRO A 44 -9.06 -16.26 -3.32
CA PRO A 44 -9.41 -17.53 -3.95
C PRO A 44 -10.86 -17.49 -4.47
N PRO A 45 -11.19 -18.34 -5.45
CA PRO A 45 -12.58 -18.59 -5.82
C PRO A 45 -13.44 -18.89 -4.58
N ARG A 46 -14.71 -18.48 -4.61
CA ARG A 46 -15.67 -18.80 -3.52
C ARG A 46 -16.02 -20.29 -3.49
N GLU A 47 -16.05 -20.90 -4.66
CA GLU A 47 -16.38 -22.31 -4.87
C GLU A 47 -15.55 -22.83 -6.04
N VAL A 48 -15.17 -24.11 -5.95
CA VAL A 48 -14.49 -24.85 -7.01
C VAL A 48 -15.27 -26.14 -7.23
N THR A 49 -15.53 -26.48 -8.48
CA THR A 49 -16.21 -27.74 -8.82
C THR A 49 -15.17 -28.79 -9.16
N LEU A 50 -15.22 -29.92 -8.45
CA LEU A 50 -14.35 -31.07 -8.70
C LEU A 50 -15.13 -32.17 -9.41
N GLU A 51 -14.57 -32.69 -10.50
CA GLU A 51 -14.96 -34.00 -11.05
C GLU A 51 -14.14 -35.07 -10.32
N VAL A 52 -14.81 -36.11 -9.83
CA VAL A 52 -14.19 -37.19 -9.05
C VAL A 52 -14.40 -38.51 -9.78
N ASP A 53 -13.31 -39.21 -10.07
CA ASP A 53 -13.31 -40.56 -10.65
C ASP A 53 -12.40 -41.49 -9.81
N GLY A 54 -13.04 -42.37 -9.03
CA GLY A 54 -12.35 -43.26 -8.09
C GLY A 54 -11.51 -42.49 -7.07
N ALA A 55 -10.18 -42.68 -7.11
CA ALA A 55 -9.23 -42.00 -6.22
C ALA A 55 -8.67 -40.69 -6.80
N GLN A 56 -9.13 -40.27 -7.98
CA GLN A 56 -8.66 -39.06 -8.66
C GLN A 56 -9.73 -37.97 -8.60
N ALA A 57 -9.30 -36.72 -8.39
CA ALA A 57 -10.16 -35.54 -8.43
C ALA A 57 -9.49 -34.46 -9.28
N ARG A 58 -10.26 -33.77 -10.12
CA ARG A 58 -9.80 -32.66 -10.96
C ARG A 58 -10.77 -31.48 -10.89
N GLU A 59 -10.24 -30.27 -10.78
CA GLU A 59 -11.05 -29.05 -10.88
C GLU A 59 -11.53 -28.84 -12.32
N VAL A 60 -12.84 -28.67 -12.50
CA VAL A 60 -13.49 -28.56 -13.81
C VAL A 60 -14.20 -27.22 -14.03
N ASP A 61 -14.47 -26.47 -12.96
CA ASP A 61 -14.97 -25.10 -13.05
C ASP A 61 -14.42 -24.27 -11.88
N GLN A 62 -13.98 -23.06 -12.21
CA GLN A 62 -13.44 -22.11 -11.26
C GLN A 62 -14.06 -20.74 -11.51
N GLN A 63 -14.83 -20.24 -10.55
CA GLN A 63 -15.20 -18.83 -10.57
C GLN A 63 -13.94 -17.97 -10.46
N ALA A 64 -13.79 -16.97 -11.34
CA ALA A 64 -12.62 -16.09 -11.28
C ALA A 64 -12.51 -15.43 -9.90
N GLY A 65 -11.37 -15.63 -9.24
CA GLY A 65 -11.08 -15.00 -7.95
C GLY A 65 -11.20 -13.47 -8.00
N ARG A 66 -11.64 -12.85 -6.91
CA ARG A 66 -11.84 -11.40 -6.83
C ARG A 66 -10.54 -10.69 -6.47
N LEU A 67 -10.13 -9.68 -7.24
CA LEU A 67 -9.05 -8.78 -6.84
C LEU A 67 -9.54 -7.88 -5.70
N VAL A 68 -8.76 -7.79 -4.63
CA VAL A 68 -9.05 -6.93 -3.47
C VAL A 68 -7.83 -6.12 -3.07
N ARG A 69 -8.09 -4.95 -2.49
CA ARG A 69 -7.12 -4.18 -1.70
C ARG A 69 -7.39 -4.49 -0.24
N GLU A 70 -6.52 -5.26 0.38
CA GLU A 70 -6.62 -5.59 1.80
C GLU A 70 -5.87 -4.52 2.61
N VAL A 71 -6.62 -3.67 3.31
CA VAL A 71 -6.09 -2.61 4.17
C VAL A 71 -5.27 -3.24 5.31
N GLN A 72 -4.01 -2.83 5.42
CA GLN A 72 -3.07 -3.32 6.43
C GLN A 72 -2.95 -2.35 7.60
N ALA A 73 -2.94 -1.04 7.34
CA ALA A 73 -2.88 0.00 8.36
C ALA A 73 -3.42 1.34 7.84
N GLY A 74 -3.81 2.20 8.79
CA GLY A 74 -4.20 3.58 8.54
C GLY A 74 -3.21 4.58 9.14
N LEU A 75 -3.02 5.70 8.46
CA LEU A 75 -2.22 6.84 8.89
C LEU A 75 -3.12 8.07 8.95
N VAL A 76 -2.98 8.87 10.00
CA VAL A 76 -3.59 10.21 10.09
C VAL A 76 -2.47 11.22 10.23
N MET A 77 -2.43 12.20 9.33
CA MET A 77 -1.33 13.14 9.23
C MET A 77 -1.88 14.53 8.96
N ARG A 78 -1.24 15.55 9.54
CA ARG A 78 -1.46 16.93 9.09
C ARG A 78 -0.93 17.10 7.66
N PRO A 79 -1.50 17.99 6.83
CA PRO A 79 -1.07 18.19 5.44
C PRO A 79 0.43 18.47 5.29
N GLU A 80 1.03 19.27 6.16
CA GLU A 80 2.46 19.57 6.13
C GLU A 80 3.34 18.34 6.40
N VAL A 81 2.86 17.43 7.25
CA VAL A 81 3.55 16.16 7.54
C VAL A 81 3.44 15.23 6.33
N ALA A 82 2.25 15.12 5.73
CA ALA A 82 2.02 14.31 4.54
C ALA A 82 2.88 14.78 3.35
N LEU A 83 2.98 16.09 3.13
CA LEU A 83 3.83 16.66 2.08
C LEU A 83 5.31 16.33 2.29
N ALA A 84 5.83 16.59 3.50
CA ALA A 84 7.22 16.31 3.83
C ALA A 84 7.53 14.81 3.71
N PHE A 85 6.62 13.94 4.18
CA PHE A 85 6.74 12.50 4.06
C PHE A 85 6.77 12.03 2.61
N GLY A 86 5.83 12.50 1.78
CA GLY A 86 5.77 12.16 0.36
C GLY A 86 7.03 12.59 -0.41
N GLN A 87 7.50 13.83 -0.20
CA GLN A 87 8.74 14.32 -0.80
C GLN A 87 9.95 13.48 -0.40
N TRP A 88 10.04 13.12 0.88
CA TRP A 88 11.11 12.25 1.37
C TRP A 88 11.07 10.87 0.72
N LEU A 89 9.90 10.24 0.60
CA LEU A 89 9.74 8.95 -0.08
C LEU A 89 10.12 9.03 -1.57
N ILE A 90 9.71 10.09 -2.27
CA ILE A 90 10.08 10.32 -3.68
C ILE A 90 11.61 10.41 -3.80
N ALA A 91 12.26 11.18 -2.93
CA ALA A 91 13.72 11.30 -2.95
C ALA A 91 14.40 9.94 -2.69
N LYS A 92 13.87 9.10 -1.80
CA LYS A 92 14.37 7.73 -1.57
C LYS A 92 14.18 6.82 -2.78
N ALA A 93 13.02 6.88 -3.45
CA ALA A 93 12.78 6.11 -4.66
C ALA A 93 13.74 6.52 -5.79
N GLN A 94 14.00 7.82 -5.96
CA GLN A 94 14.96 8.34 -6.93
C GLN A 94 16.40 7.89 -6.62
N GLN A 95 16.80 7.90 -5.35
CA GLN A 95 18.10 7.35 -4.91
C GLN A 95 18.22 5.85 -5.24
N ALA A 96 17.12 5.11 -5.22
CA ALA A 96 17.05 3.71 -5.62
C ALA A 96 16.96 3.50 -7.15
N GLY A 97 17.02 4.57 -7.95
CA GLY A 97 17.03 4.50 -9.42
C GLY A 97 15.65 4.57 -10.08
N VAL A 98 14.57 4.77 -9.32
CA VAL A 98 13.23 4.97 -9.89
C VAL A 98 13.14 6.38 -10.49
N LYS A 99 12.87 6.46 -11.79
CA LYS A 99 12.62 7.74 -12.45
C LYS A 99 11.13 8.09 -12.29
N PRO A 100 10.79 9.32 -11.87
CA PRO A 100 9.40 9.75 -11.87
C PRO A 100 8.83 9.65 -13.30
N PRO A 101 7.54 9.34 -13.46
CA PRO A 101 6.91 9.39 -14.76
C PRO A 101 7.06 10.81 -15.33
N VAL A 102 7.40 10.91 -16.63
CA VAL A 102 7.33 12.19 -17.33
C VAL A 102 5.85 12.58 -17.36
N PRO A 103 5.46 13.77 -16.89
CA PRO A 103 4.08 14.21 -17.03
C PRO A 103 3.71 14.11 -18.50
N SER A 104 2.67 13.33 -18.83
CA SER A 104 2.01 13.47 -20.12
C SER A 104 1.53 14.90 -20.18
N GLU A 105 1.98 15.68 -21.17
CA GLU A 105 1.39 16.98 -21.47
C GLU A 105 -0.12 16.76 -21.55
N GLU A 106 -0.86 17.28 -20.58
CA GLU A 106 -2.31 17.32 -20.65
C GLU A 106 -2.65 18.14 -21.88
N THR A 107 -3.15 17.46 -22.92
CA THR A 107 -3.88 18.12 -23.99
C THR A 107 -5.05 18.87 -23.35
N ASN A 108 -4.86 20.18 -23.20
CA ASN A 108 -5.93 21.15 -22.99
C ASN A 108 -7.00 21.03 -24.09
#